data_AF-A0A7W7K324-F1
#
_entry.id   AF-A0A7W7K324-F1
#
_cell.length_a   1.000
_cell.length_b   1.000
_cell.length_c   1.000
_cell.angle_alpha   90.00
_cell.angle_beta   90.00
_cell.angle_gamma   90.00
#
_symmetry.space_group_name_H-M   'P 1'
#
loop_
_entity.id
_entity.type
_entity.pdbx_description
1 polymer ?
#
loop_
_entity_poly.entity_id
_entity_poly.type
_entity_poly.pdbx_seq_one_letter_code
_entity_poly.pdbx_strand_id
1 'polypeptide(L)'
;MASANFHLKPEDALSSRDFNERPLWAGYYEPDDVDDIVRWGVPEAEVRAALDEVGWADDHYFPLPVEAARSYWMRGKLYAVTATLPDGTEHTGYVGEDHSYLAVFTEGGLRVASDLFPEIDHGLALPIRVNNRVTGEQWTFARASIQSPD
;
A
#
# COMPACT_ATOMS: atom_id res chain seq x y z
N MET A 1 19.20 -2.64 17.17
CA MET A 1 17.92 -2.48 16.45
C MET A 1 17.68 -3.77 15.71
N ALA A 2 16.56 -4.45 15.95
CA ALA A 2 16.28 -5.73 15.29
C ALA A 2 16.06 -5.45 13.80
N SER A 3 16.82 -6.15 12.94
CA SER A 3 16.56 -6.16 11.50
C SER A 3 15.09 -6.55 11.30
N ALA A 4 14.30 -5.64 10.75
CA ALA A 4 12.99 -6.02 10.24
C ALA A 4 13.26 -7.02 9.11
N ASN A 5 12.75 -8.25 9.21
CA ASN A 5 12.93 -9.27 8.17
C ASN A 5 12.54 -8.69 6.80
N PHE A 6 13.55 -8.33 6.00
CA PHE A 6 13.36 -7.87 4.63
C PHE A 6 12.84 -9.05 3.83
N HIS A 7 11.73 -8.84 3.13
CA HIS A 7 11.13 -9.83 2.26
C HIS A 7 10.27 -9.12 1.23
N LEU A 8 10.14 -9.75 0.07
CA LEU A 8 9.32 -9.28 -1.02
C LEU A 8 8.07 -10.13 -1.13
N LYS A 9 6.94 -9.50 -1.43
CA LYS A 9 5.68 -10.16 -1.73
C LYS A 9 5.08 -9.55 -2.99
N PRO A 10 4.54 -10.36 -3.92
CA PRO A 10 3.77 -9.81 -5.01
C PRO A 10 2.54 -9.09 -4.45
N GLU A 11 2.10 -8.01 -5.11
CA GLU A 11 0.99 -7.17 -4.64
C GLU A 11 -0.28 -7.99 -4.38
N ASP A 12 -0.56 -8.97 -5.25
CA ASP A 12 -1.73 -9.85 -5.17
C ASP A 12 -1.69 -10.83 -3.98
N ALA A 13 -0.52 -11.02 -3.36
CA ALA A 13 -0.33 -11.82 -2.17
C ALA A 13 -0.29 -11.00 -0.87
N LEU A 14 -0.36 -9.67 -0.95
CA LEU A 14 -0.50 -8.81 0.22
C LEU A 14 -1.86 -9.04 0.88
N SER A 15 -1.88 -9.07 2.20
CA SER A 15 -3.06 -9.38 2.99
C SER A 15 -3.32 -8.36 4.09
N SER A 16 -4.51 -8.41 4.69
CA SER A 16 -4.83 -7.59 5.87
C SER A 16 -3.85 -7.78 7.02
N ARG A 17 -3.33 -9.00 7.19
CA ARG A 17 -2.33 -9.31 8.20
C ARG A 17 -1.03 -8.54 7.96
N ASP A 18 -0.58 -8.46 6.71
CA ASP A 18 0.64 -7.76 6.35
C ASP A 18 0.58 -6.29 6.72
N PHE A 19 -0.54 -5.62 6.40
CA PHE A 19 -0.75 -4.21 6.75
C PHE A 19 -1.04 -3.97 8.24
N ASN A 20 -1.45 -5.00 8.99
CA ASN A 20 -1.58 -4.93 10.45
C ASN A 20 -0.22 -5.06 11.16
N GLU A 21 0.70 -5.87 10.61
CA GLU A 21 2.04 -6.05 11.16
C GLU A 21 3.00 -4.93 10.70
N ARG A 22 2.86 -4.46 9.46
CA ARG A 22 3.71 -3.44 8.82
C ARG A 22 2.84 -2.44 8.07
N PRO A 23 2.71 -1.20 8.56
CA PRO A 23 1.72 -0.27 8.02
C PRO A 23 2.16 0.47 6.74
N LEU A 24 3.39 0.27 6.28
CA LEU A 24 3.92 0.93 5.09
C LEU A 24 4.67 -0.10 4.25
N TRP A 25 4.36 -0.12 2.97
CA TRP A 25 5.00 -0.98 1.97
C TRP A 25 5.36 -0.14 0.75
N ALA A 26 6.32 -0.61 -0.04
CA ALA A 26 6.66 0.02 -1.31
C ALA A 26 7.19 -1.01 -2.30
N GLY A 27 7.02 -0.72 -3.59
CA GLY A 27 7.76 -1.37 -4.65
C GLY A 27 9.14 -0.75 -4.81
N TYR A 28 10.03 -1.50 -5.44
CA TYR A 28 11.30 -0.99 -5.95
C TYR A 28 11.14 -0.66 -7.44
N TYR A 29 11.99 0.22 -7.95
CA TYR A 29 11.97 0.64 -9.35
C TYR A 29 13.28 0.29 -10.05
N GLU A 30 14.42 0.48 -9.38
CA GLU A 30 15.74 0.34 -9.99
C GLU A 30 16.74 -0.36 -9.06
N PRO A 31 17.81 -0.95 -9.61
CA PRO A 31 18.93 -1.48 -8.83
C PRO A 31 19.56 -0.49 -7.85
N ASP A 32 19.44 0.81 -8.12
CA ASP A 32 19.97 1.88 -7.28
C ASP A 32 19.16 2.04 -5.97
N ASP A 33 17.95 1.49 -5.87
CA ASP A 33 17.15 1.47 -4.63
C ASP A 33 17.79 0.58 -3.54
N VAL A 34 18.72 -0.32 -3.92
CA VAL A 34 19.40 -1.23 -2.99
C VAL A 34 20.19 -0.47 -1.93
N ASP A 35 20.97 0.54 -2.32
CA ASP A 35 21.81 1.35 -1.40
C ASP A 35 20.97 1.99 -0.29
N ASP A 36 19.74 2.26 -0.64
CA ASP A 36 18.82 3.10 0.06
C ASP A 36 18.01 2.25 1.07
N ILE A 37 17.65 1.03 0.68
CA ILE A 37 17.23 -0.05 1.59
C ILE A 37 18.36 -0.40 2.58
N VAL A 38 19.61 -0.41 2.12
CA VAL A 38 20.79 -0.68 2.98
C VAL A 38 20.98 0.41 4.03
N ARG A 39 20.74 1.68 3.68
CA ARG A 39 20.78 2.80 4.65
C ARG A 39 19.77 2.66 5.79
N TRP A 40 18.68 1.91 5.58
CA TRP A 40 17.72 1.59 6.65
C TRP A 40 18.12 0.40 7.51
N GLY A 41 19.29 -0.17 7.28
CA GLY A 41 19.91 -1.19 8.13
C GLY A 41 19.66 -2.62 7.68
N VAL A 42 19.12 -2.83 6.47
CA VAL A 42 19.06 -4.18 5.86
C VAL A 42 20.42 -4.48 5.22
N PRO A 43 21.04 -5.64 5.47
CA PRO A 43 22.29 -6.01 4.81
C PRO A 43 22.13 -6.10 3.28
N GLU A 44 23.05 -5.52 2.51
CA GLU A 44 22.99 -5.51 1.04
C GLU A 44 22.84 -6.91 0.44
N ALA A 45 23.56 -7.89 1.01
CA ALA A 45 23.48 -9.28 0.56
C ALA A 45 22.07 -9.87 0.72
N GLU A 46 21.34 -9.49 1.78
CA GLU A 46 19.95 -9.93 1.98
C GLU A 46 19.01 -9.25 0.97
N VAL A 47 19.20 -7.95 0.71
CA VAL A 47 18.41 -7.20 -0.27
C VAL A 47 18.56 -7.80 -1.67
N ARG A 48 19.80 -7.99 -2.12
CA ARG A 48 20.10 -8.56 -3.45
C ARG A 48 19.59 -9.99 -3.58
N ALA A 49 19.79 -10.83 -2.58
CA ALA A 49 19.31 -12.21 -2.62
C ALA A 49 17.79 -12.30 -2.78
N ALA A 50 17.03 -11.46 -2.05
CA ALA A 50 15.58 -11.42 -2.17
C ALA A 50 15.12 -10.86 -3.53
N LEU A 51 15.79 -9.84 -4.07
CA LEU A 51 15.50 -9.31 -5.41
C LEU A 51 15.79 -10.33 -6.51
N ASP A 52 16.91 -11.03 -6.42
CA ASP A 52 17.28 -12.10 -7.35
C ASP A 52 16.30 -13.27 -7.29
N GLU A 53 15.79 -13.63 -6.10
CA GLU A 53 14.79 -14.70 -5.91
C GLU A 53 13.49 -14.43 -6.67
N VAL A 54 13.02 -13.18 -6.68
CA VAL A 54 11.81 -12.76 -7.41
C VAL A 54 12.11 -12.31 -8.84
N GLY A 55 13.36 -12.46 -9.30
CA GLY A 55 13.78 -12.11 -10.65
C GLY A 55 13.63 -10.62 -10.97
N TRP A 56 13.75 -9.74 -9.97
CA TRP A 56 13.56 -8.30 -10.12
C TRP A 56 12.17 -7.91 -10.67
N ALA A 57 11.14 -8.68 -10.31
CA ALA A 57 9.76 -8.42 -10.71
C ALA A 57 9.16 -7.14 -10.08
N ASP A 58 8.66 -6.29 -10.95
CA ASP A 58 8.08 -4.96 -10.73
C ASP A 58 6.81 -4.89 -9.86
N ASP A 59 6.13 -6.02 -9.66
CA ASP A 59 4.88 -6.18 -8.91
C ASP A 59 5.12 -6.60 -7.44
N HIS A 60 6.38 -6.61 -6.99
CA HIS A 60 6.74 -7.00 -5.65
C HIS A 60 6.97 -5.81 -4.72
N TYR A 61 6.48 -5.96 -3.50
CA TYR A 61 6.49 -4.97 -2.44
C TYR A 61 7.22 -5.49 -1.21
N PHE A 62 7.89 -4.60 -0.48
CA PHE A 62 8.55 -4.90 0.79
C PHE A 62 8.10 -3.93 1.88
N PRO A 63 8.14 -4.34 3.16
CA PRO A 63 7.74 -3.50 4.26
C PRO A 63 8.78 -2.41 4.52
N LEU A 64 8.30 -1.19 4.79
CA LEU A 64 9.11 -0.03 5.13
C LEU A 64 8.99 0.34 6.62
N PRO A 65 10.04 0.94 7.19
CA PRO A 65 9.89 1.69 8.43
C PRO A 65 8.97 2.90 8.22
N VAL A 66 8.17 3.27 9.21
CA VAL A 66 7.23 4.42 9.12
C VAL A 66 7.97 5.73 8.84
N GLU A 67 9.22 5.85 9.30
CA GLU A 67 10.11 6.98 9.06
C GLU A 67 10.40 7.20 7.56
N ALA A 68 10.31 6.15 6.74
CA ALA A 68 10.49 6.23 5.29
C ALA A 68 9.26 6.78 4.54
N ALA A 69 8.15 7.05 5.23
CA ALA A 69 6.95 7.62 4.61
C ALA A 69 7.24 8.92 3.82
N ARG A 70 8.22 9.72 4.28
CA ARG A 70 8.60 11.00 3.66
C ARG A 70 9.70 10.90 2.61
N SER A 71 10.23 9.70 2.35
CA SER A 71 11.25 9.51 1.31
C SER A 71 10.65 9.74 -0.08
N TYR A 72 11.32 10.48 -0.95
CA TYR A 72 10.80 10.77 -2.30
C TYR A 72 11.09 9.68 -3.33
N TRP A 73 11.86 8.68 -2.93
CA TRP A 73 12.32 7.57 -3.76
C TRP A 73 11.57 6.31 -3.32
N MET A 74 10.79 5.75 -4.23
CA MET A 74 10.25 4.38 -4.28
C MET A 74 9.07 4.30 -5.25
N ARG A 75 8.92 3.14 -5.89
CA ARG A 75 7.75 2.89 -6.73
C ARG A 75 6.53 2.68 -5.83
N GLY A 76 5.60 3.63 -5.87
CA GLY A 76 4.23 3.51 -5.36
C GLY A 76 4.14 2.98 -3.94
N LYS A 77 4.26 3.85 -2.94
CA LYS A 77 4.05 3.43 -1.55
C LYS A 77 2.60 3.05 -1.31
N LEU A 78 2.42 1.99 -0.53
CA LEU A 78 1.13 1.52 -0.04
C LEU A 78 1.03 1.83 1.44
N TYR A 79 0.11 2.72 1.78
CA TYR A 79 -0.14 3.15 3.15
C TYR A 79 -1.30 2.36 3.72
N ALA A 80 -1.05 1.69 4.84
CA ALA A 80 -2.08 0.99 5.57
C ALA A 80 -3.17 1.95 6.06
N VAL A 81 -4.44 1.56 5.87
CA VAL A 81 -5.59 2.34 6.34
C VAL A 81 -6.54 1.50 7.16
N THR A 82 -7.30 2.18 8.01
CA THR A 82 -8.59 1.68 8.51
C THR A 82 -9.68 2.30 7.64
N ALA A 83 -10.48 1.46 7.00
CA ALA A 83 -11.62 1.84 6.17
C ALA A 83 -12.92 1.53 6.94
N THR A 84 -13.73 2.54 7.22
CA THR A 84 -15.06 2.36 7.83
C THR A 84 -16.14 2.46 6.76
N LEU A 85 -16.83 1.36 6.50
CA LEU A 85 -17.90 1.26 5.51
C LEU A 85 -19.19 1.97 6.01
N PRO A 86 -20.19 2.20 5.13
CA PRO A 86 -21.44 2.87 5.48
C PRO A 86 -22.27 2.20 6.59
N ASP A 87 -22.12 0.88 6.77
CA ASP A 87 -22.77 0.13 7.84
C ASP A 87 -22.05 0.27 9.19
N GLY A 88 -20.93 1.00 9.24
CA GLY A 88 -20.12 1.24 10.41
C GLY A 88 -19.05 0.17 10.68
N THR A 89 -18.95 -0.86 9.85
CA THR A 89 -17.90 -1.88 9.97
C THR A 89 -16.53 -1.32 9.60
N GLU A 90 -15.50 -1.75 10.34
CA GLU A 90 -14.11 -1.35 10.09
C GLU A 90 -13.31 -2.47 9.45
N HIS A 91 -12.58 -2.12 8.41
CA HIS A 91 -11.75 -3.04 7.64
C HIS A 91 -10.33 -2.52 7.51
N THR A 92 -9.38 -3.45 7.45
CA THR A 92 -8.02 -3.13 7.04
C THR A 92 -7.99 -2.94 5.53
N GLY A 93 -7.25 -1.93 5.08
CA GLY A 93 -6.97 -1.71 3.67
C GLY A 93 -5.62 -1.06 3.46
N TYR A 94 -5.37 -0.65 2.22
CA TYR A 94 -4.27 0.21 1.85
C TYR A 94 -4.67 1.21 0.76
N VAL A 95 -3.91 2.29 0.66
CA VAL A 95 -4.03 3.31 -0.39
C VAL A 95 -2.67 3.55 -1.03
N GLY A 96 -2.65 3.83 -2.33
CA GLY A 96 -1.47 4.33 -3.00
C GLY A 96 -1.08 5.72 -2.52
N GLU A 97 0.17 6.12 -2.75
CA GLU A 97 0.73 7.42 -2.32
C GLU A 97 -0.03 8.65 -2.81
N ASP A 98 -0.67 8.57 -3.97
CA ASP A 98 -1.47 9.64 -4.57
C ASP A 98 -2.96 9.60 -4.16
N HIS A 99 -3.34 8.65 -3.30
CA HIS A 99 -4.73 8.35 -2.92
C HIS A 99 -5.67 8.06 -4.10
N SER A 100 -5.13 7.69 -5.27
CA SER A 100 -5.91 7.43 -6.49
C SER A 100 -6.82 6.20 -6.41
N TYR A 101 -6.54 5.31 -5.46
CA TYR A 101 -7.35 4.15 -5.15
C TYR A 101 -7.27 3.77 -3.67
N LEU A 102 -8.31 3.07 -3.24
CA LEU A 102 -8.46 2.45 -1.94
C LEU A 102 -8.73 0.96 -2.13
N ALA A 103 -7.86 0.12 -1.58
CA ALA A 103 -8.03 -1.32 -1.53
C ALA A 103 -8.41 -1.75 -0.10
N VAL A 104 -9.49 -2.53 0.04
CA VAL A 104 -10.05 -2.96 1.33
C VAL A 104 -10.16 -4.47 1.37
N PHE A 105 -9.62 -5.09 2.43
CA PHE A 105 -9.74 -6.52 2.67
C PHE A 105 -11.08 -6.82 3.35
N THR A 106 -11.96 -7.52 2.63
CA THR A 106 -13.26 -7.98 3.14
C THR A 106 -13.27 -9.51 3.29
N GLU A 107 -14.30 -10.08 3.93
CA GLU A 107 -14.46 -11.54 3.99
C GLU A 107 -14.50 -12.19 2.59
N GLY A 108 -14.98 -11.46 1.58
CA GLY A 108 -15.03 -11.90 0.18
C GLY A 108 -13.75 -11.66 -0.63
N GLY A 109 -12.66 -11.28 0.03
CA GLY A 109 -11.37 -10.96 -0.58
C GLY A 109 -11.11 -9.45 -0.71
N LEU A 110 -10.09 -9.11 -1.50
CA LEU A 110 -9.71 -7.73 -1.79
C LEU A 110 -10.78 -7.07 -2.66
N ARG A 111 -11.12 -5.83 -2.31
CA ARG A 111 -12.02 -4.97 -3.07
C ARG A 111 -11.35 -3.63 -3.27
N VAL A 112 -11.46 -3.08 -4.47
CA VAL A 112 -10.80 -1.82 -4.84
C VAL A 112 -11.87 -0.81 -5.20
N ALA A 113 -11.66 0.44 -4.79
CA ALA A 113 -12.36 1.61 -5.30
C ALA A 113 -11.29 2.55 -5.85
N SER A 114 -11.51 3.12 -7.04
CA SER A 114 -10.58 4.09 -7.65
C SER A 114 -11.33 5.29 -8.17
N ASP A 115 -10.77 6.46 -7.92
CA ASP A 115 -11.27 7.72 -8.47
C ASP A 115 -10.79 7.95 -9.91
N LEU A 116 -9.64 7.38 -10.28
CA LEU A 116 -9.08 7.47 -11.64
C LEU A 116 -9.71 6.47 -12.61
N PHE A 117 -10.08 5.29 -12.10
CA PHE A 117 -10.60 4.18 -12.88
C PHE A 117 -11.90 3.66 -12.25
N PRO A 118 -13.05 4.34 -12.43
CA PRO A 118 -14.31 3.93 -11.82
C PRO A 118 -14.76 2.52 -12.22
N GLU A 119 -14.28 1.99 -13.34
CA GLU A 119 -14.53 0.64 -13.84
C GLU A 119 -13.90 -0.48 -12.98
N ILE A 120 -12.90 -0.15 -12.15
CA ILE A 120 -12.30 -1.11 -11.19
C ILE A 120 -12.91 -1.00 -9.79
N ASP A 121 -14.04 -0.31 -9.61
CA ASP A 121 -14.81 -0.35 -8.37
C ASP A 121 -15.46 -1.74 -8.22
N HIS A 122 -14.85 -2.57 -7.38
CA HIS A 122 -15.25 -3.97 -7.19
C HIS A 122 -16.43 -4.11 -6.21
N GLY A 123 -17.31 -3.11 -6.13
CA GLY A 123 -18.55 -3.17 -5.34
C GLY A 123 -18.35 -2.79 -3.89
N LEU A 124 -17.43 -1.86 -3.60
CA LEU A 124 -17.33 -1.26 -2.27
C LEU A 124 -18.51 -0.32 -2.03
N ALA A 125 -19.15 -0.46 -0.87
CA ALA A 125 -20.23 0.46 -0.48
C ALA A 125 -19.63 1.82 -0.10
N LEU A 126 -20.00 2.87 -0.84
CA LEU A 126 -19.56 4.24 -0.61
C LEU A 126 -20.65 5.06 0.13
N PRO A 127 -20.30 6.12 0.88
CA PRO A 127 -18.94 6.63 1.11
C PRO A 127 -18.18 5.82 2.18
N ILE A 128 -16.85 5.80 2.08
CA ILE A 128 -15.96 5.13 3.03
C ILE A 128 -15.17 6.18 3.79
N ARG A 129 -15.19 6.12 5.11
CA ARG A 129 -14.27 6.93 5.93
C ARG A 129 -12.93 6.23 5.98
N VAL A 130 -11.86 6.95 5.69
CA VAL A 130 -10.50 6.40 5.63
C VAL A 130 -9.65 7.09 6.68
N ASN A 131 -8.89 6.29 7.43
CA ASN A 131 -7.89 6.75 8.39
C ASN A 131 -6.53 6.13 8.02
N ASN A 132 -5.58 6.95 7.58
CA ASN A 132 -4.23 6.52 7.26
C ASN A 132 -3.45 6.25 8.54
N ARG A 133 -3.04 4.99 8.73
CA ARG A 133 -2.39 4.51 9.96
C ARG A 133 -0.92 4.94 10.07
N VAL A 134 -0.35 5.46 8.99
CA VAL A 134 1.04 5.95 8.94
C VAL A 134 1.06 7.46 9.17
N THR A 135 0.22 8.22 8.48
CA THR A 135 0.24 9.69 8.52
C THR A 135 -0.73 10.29 9.55
N GLY A 136 -1.75 9.53 9.96
CA GLY A 136 -2.86 10.01 10.79
C GLY A 136 -3.90 10.85 10.03
N GLU A 137 -3.74 11.00 8.72
CA GLU A 137 -4.69 11.72 7.87
C GLU A 137 -6.02 10.98 7.79
N GLN A 138 -7.12 11.75 7.78
CA GLN A 138 -8.47 11.23 7.65
C GLN A 138 -9.21 11.93 6.51
N TRP A 139 -9.89 11.15 5.69
CA TRP A 139 -10.72 11.66 4.60
C TRP A 139 -11.90 10.72 4.32
N THR A 140 -12.73 11.09 3.35
CA THR A 140 -13.81 10.25 2.87
C THR A 140 -13.56 9.90 1.41
N PHE A 141 -13.50 8.61 1.11
CA PHE A 141 -13.51 8.11 -0.26
C PHE A 141 -14.97 8.04 -0.72
N ALA A 142 -15.31 8.83 -1.73
CA ALA A 142 -16.65 8.91 -2.29
C ALA A 142 -16.49 9.10 -3.80
N ARG A 143 -17.47 8.65 -4.59
CA ARG A 143 -17.46 8.97 -6.03
C ARG A 143 -17.34 10.47 -6.19
N ALA A 144 -16.29 10.93 -6.86
CA ALA A 144 -16.31 12.25 -7.46
C ALA A 144 -17.62 12.34 -8.22
N SER A 145 -18.50 13.28 -7.84
CA SER A 145 -19.64 13.62 -8.68
C SER A 145 -19.05 13.95 -10.04
N ILE A 146 -19.24 13.07 -11.02
CA ILE A 146 -18.91 13.34 -12.42
C ILE A 146 -19.86 14.47 -12.81
N GLN A 147 -19.47 15.71 -12.52
CA GLN A 147 -19.99 16.85 -13.26
C GLN A 147 -19.39 16.68 -14.64
N SER A 148 -20.21 16.10 -15.53
CA SER A 148 -19.97 16.28 -16.96
C SER A 148 -19.87 17.79 -17.19
N PRO A 149 -18.81 18.29 -17.85
CA PRO A 149 -18.88 19.64 -18.37
C PRO A 149 -20.04 19.68 -19.37
N ASP A 150 -21.02 20.54 -19.08
CA ASP A 150 -22.09 20.90 -20.04
C ASP A 150 -21.50 21.43 -21.35
#